data_AF-A0A1E7I0G5-F1
#
_entry.id   AF-A0A1E7I0G5-F1
#
_cell.length_a   1.000
_cell.length_b   1.000
_cell.length_c   1.000
_cell.angle_alpha   90.00
_cell.angle_beta   90.00
_cell.angle_gamma   90.00
#
_symmetry.space_group_name_H-M   'P 1'
#
loop_
_entity.id
_entity.type
_entity.pdbx_description
1 polymer ?
#
loop_
_entity_poly.entity_id
_entity_poly.type
_entity_poly.pdbx_seq_one_letter_code
_entity_poly.pdbx_strand_id
1 'polypeptide(L)'
;MADTLNLLDQALDLGHQEMKYLVAGEVEEAFQASEKRDLYTSKALQTKESVSLYAILGKLEKLKSLQGQLTSEAKKLHATLKEDLGQAKKDGVRCRGYLGVAKGTPLIKNRYIHKVG
;
A
#
# COMPACT_ATOMS: atom_id res chain seq x y z
N MET A 1 22.73 -9.69 -26.82
CA MET A 1 21.84 -10.40 -25.88
C MET A 1 20.44 -9.92 -26.20
N ALA A 2 19.49 -10.84 -26.39
CA ALA A 2 18.16 -10.51 -26.90
C ALA A 2 17.46 -9.46 -26.02
N ASP A 3 16.86 -8.45 -26.65
CA ASP A 3 16.23 -7.31 -25.98
C ASP A 3 15.14 -7.78 -25.01
N THR A 4 14.49 -8.90 -25.32
CA THR A 4 13.52 -9.57 -24.46
C THR A 4 14.07 -9.93 -23.06
N LEU A 5 15.29 -10.48 -22.98
CA LEU A 5 15.87 -10.88 -21.68
C LEU A 5 16.27 -9.67 -20.85
N ASN A 6 16.79 -8.62 -21.50
CA ASN A 6 17.15 -7.37 -20.83
C ASN A 6 15.91 -6.69 -20.24
N LEU A 7 14.79 -6.68 -20.97
CA LEU A 7 13.52 -6.14 -20.49
C LEU A 7 12.99 -6.92 -19.27
N LEU A 8 13.09 -8.25 -19.29
CA LEU A 8 12.69 -9.07 -18.14
C LEU A 8 13.61 -8.88 -16.92
N ASP A 9 14.90 -8.64 -17.14
CA ASP A 9 15.83 -8.31 -16.05
C ASP A 9 15.53 -6.93 -15.45
N GLN A 10 15.25 -5.93 -16.28
CA GLN A 10 14.81 -4.61 -15.79
C GLN A 10 13.49 -4.69 -15.03
N ALA A 11 12.55 -5.54 -15.47
CA ALA A 11 11.30 -5.77 -14.75
C ALA A 11 11.54 -6.41 -13.36
N LEU A 12 12.50 -7.34 -13.26
CA LEU A 12 12.88 -7.94 -11.98
C LEU A 12 13.50 -6.90 -11.02
N ASP A 13 14.42 -6.08 -11.53
CA ASP A 13 15.05 -5.03 -10.73
C ASP A 13 14.02 -4.03 -10.20
N LEU A 14 13.07 -3.62 -11.05
CA LEU A 14 11.96 -2.76 -10.63
C LEU A 14 11.05 -3.43 -9.60
N GLY A 15 10.77 -4.73 -9.72
CA GLY A 15 10.00 -5.44 -8.72
C GLY A 15 10.71 -5.54 -7.36
N HIS A 16 12.04 -5.61 -7.36
CA HIS A 16 12.82 -5.52 -6.12
C HIS A 16 12.81 -4.11 -5.52
N GLN A 17 12.75 -3.06 -6.34
CA GLN A 17 12.57 -1.68 -5.86
C GLN A 17 11.16 -1.46 -5.30
N GLU A 18 10.13 -1.93 -6.01
CA GLU A 18 8.73 -1.95 -5.57
C GLU A 18 8.61 -2.58 -4.18
N MET A 19 9.29 -3.71 -3.96
CA MET A 19 9.33 -4.37 -2.65
C MET A 19 9.91 -3.46 -1.54
N LYS A 20 11.01 -2.76 -1.82
CA LYS A 20 11.62 -1.84 -0.84
C LYS A 20 10.66 -0.73 -0.45
N TYR A 21 9.96 -0.15 -1.43
CA TYR A 21 8.96 0.89 -1.19
C TYR A 21 7.76 0.38 -0.38
N LEU A 22 7.25 -0.81 -0.70
CA LEU A 22 6.18 -1.43 0.09
C LEU A 22 6.59 -1.66 1.56
N VAL A 23 7.81 -2.13 1.80
CA VAL A 23 8.33 -2.32 3.17
C VAL A 23 8.51 -0.98 3.89
N ALA A 24 8.91 0.07 3.17
CA ALA A 24 9.04 1.43 3.72
C ALA A 24 7.68 2.13 3.93
N GLY A 25 6.59 1.61 3.36
CA GLY A 25 5.28 2.27 3.37
C GLY A 25 5.14 3.40 2.34
N GLU A 26 6.09 3.52 1.41
CA GLU A 26 6.14 4.49 0.32
C GLU A 26 5.22 4.03 -0.84
N VAL A 27 3.91 4.23 -0.66
CA VAL A 27 2.88 3.66 -1.57
C VAL A 27 2.94 4.25 -2.98
N GLU A 28 3.24 5.53 -3.12
CA GLU A 28 3.28 6.22 -4.42
C GLU A 28 4.47 5.74 -5.25
N GLU A 29 5.64 5.66 -4.63
CA GLU A 29 6.87 5.16 -5.24
C GLU A 29 6.75 3.68 -5.61
N ALA A 30 6.11 2.88 -4.75
CA ALA A 30 5.78 1.49 -5.04
C ALA A 30 4.87 1.38 -6.28
N PHE A 31 3.84 2.23 -6.38
CA PHE A 31 2.93 2.25 -7.53
C PHE A 31 3.67 2.61 -8.83
N GLN A 32 4.47 3.67 -8.83
CA GLN A 32 5.25 4.07 -10.00
C GLN A 32 6.25 3.00 -10.45
N ALA A 33 6.88 2.29 -9.50
CA ALA A 33 7.75 1.16 -9.82
C ALA A 33 6.95 0.00 -10.45
N SER A 34 5.75 -0.27 -9.95
CA SER A 34 4.85 -1.31 -10.46
C SER A 34 4.42 -1.03 -11.91
N GLU A 35 4.03 0.21 -12.23
CA GLU A 35 3.66 0.59 -13.60
C GLU A 35 4.81 0.41 -14.60
N LYS A 36 6.03 0.83 -14.21
CA LYS A 36 7.22 0.64 -15.05
C LYS A 36 7.55 -0.84 -15.25
N ARG A 37 7.38 -1.66 -14.20
CA ARG A 37 7.59 -3.11 -14.27
C ARG A 37 6.59 -3.77 -15.22
N ASP A 38 5.33 -3.37 -15.16
CA ASP A 38 4.28 -3.88 -16.05
C ASP A 38 4.56 -3.52 -17.51
N LEU A 39 5.01 -2.29 -17.76
CA LEU A 39 5.44 -1.85 -19.09
C LEU A 39 6.58 -2.70 -19.67
N TYR A 40 7.63 -2.97 -18.89
CA TYR A 40 8.76 -3.79 -19.36
C TYR A 40 8.39 -5.25 -19.55
N THR A 41 7.59 -5.81 -18.64
CA THR A 41 7.08 -7.18 -18.76
C THR A 41 6.22 -7.32 -20.02
N SER A 42 5.30 -6.38 -20.26
CA SER A 42 4.44 -6.37 -21.44
C SER A 42 5.23 -6.23 -22.74
N LYS A 43 6.23 -5.32 -22.78
CA LYS A 43 7.12 -5.17 -23.95
C LYS A 43 7.92 -6.44 -24.21
N ALA A 44 8.45 -7.08 -23.17
CA ALA A 44 9.18 -8.34 -23.33
C ALA A 44 8.28 -9.43 -23.93
N LEU A 45 7.04 -9.58 -23.46
CA LEU A 45 6.11 -10.60 -23.95
C LEU A 45 5.61 -10.35 -25.38
N GLN A 46 5.58 -9.09 -25.83
CA GLN A 46 5.21 -8.73 -27.21
C GLN A 46 6.36 -8.93 -28.20
N THR A 47 7.60 -9.01 -27.72
CA THR A 47 8.79 -9.12 -28.56
C THR A 47 8.89 -10.53 -29.14
N LYS A 48 8.85 -10.64 -30.48
CA LYS A 48 8.91 -11.92 -31.21
C LYS A 48 10.34 -12.32 -31.56
N GLU A 49 11.28 -12.17 -30.64
CA GLU A 49 12.68 -12.55 -30.85
C GLU A 49 12.88 -14.06 -30.67
N SER A 50 13.78 -14.64 -31.48
CA SER A 50 14.22 -16.03 -31.30
C SER A 50 15.22 -16.11 -30.14
N VAL A 51 14.69 -16.16 -28.92
CA VAL A 51 15.45 -16.31 -27.67
C VAL A 51 15.31 -17.74 -27.14
N SER A 52 16.30 -18.19 -26.37
CA SER A 52 16.18 -19.44 -25.60
C SER A 52 14.93 -19.42 -24.71
N LEU A 53 14.00 -20.33 -24.99
CA LEU A 53 12.75 -20.49 -24.24
C LEU A 53 13.03 -20.81 -22.76
N TYR A 54 14.08 -21.57 -22.48
CA TYR A 54 14.50 -21.91 -21.12
C TYR A 54 14.95 -20.66 -20.34
N ALA A 55 15.68 -19.75 -20.99
CA ALA A 55 16.11 -18.51 -20.36
C ALA A 55 14.92 -17.59 -20.04
N ILE A 56 13.95 -17.48 -20.94
CA ILE A 56 12.71 -16.72 -20.71
C ILE A 56 11.92 -17.33 -19.56
N LEU A 57 11.72 -18.66 -19.58
CA LEU A 57 10.96 -19.36 -18.55
C LEU A 57 11.55 -19.10 -17.15
N GLY A 58 12.88 -19.21 -17.00
CA GLY A 58 13.54 -18.96 -15.73
C GLY A 58 13.36 -17.53 -15.20
N LYS A 59 13.25 -16.52 -16.09
CA LYS A 59 12.96 -15.14 -15.67
C LYS A 59 11.49 -14.96 -15.28
N LEU A 60 10.57 -15.57 -16.02
CA LEU A 60 9.13 -15.52 -15.71
C LEU A 60 8.80 -16.21 -14.38
N GLU A 61 9.46 -17.32 -14.06
CA GLU A 61 9.32 -17.98 -12.75
C GLU A 61 9.77 -17.08 -11.61
N LYS A 62 10.89 -16.36 -11.79
CA LYS A 62 11.36 -15.36 -10.81
C LYS A 62 10.34 -14.23 -10.64
N LEU A 63 9.82 -13.68 -11.74
CA LEU A 63 8.78 -12.64 -11.70
C LEU A 63 7.51 -13.12 -10.99
N LYS A 64 7.08 -14.36 -11.24
CA LYS A 64 5.93 -14.97 -10.56
C LYS A 64 6.16 -15.08 -9.05
N SER A 65 7.34 -15.55 -8.64
CA SER A 65 7.70 -15.64 -7.22
C SER A 65 7.70 -14.27 -6.56
N LEU A 66 8.31 -13.28 -7.23
CA LEU A 66 8.36 -11.89 -6.78
C LEU A 66 6.96 -11.27 -6.64
N GLN A 67 6.07 -11.50 -7.62
CA GLN A 67 4.68 -11.06 -7.54
C GLN A 67 3.94 -11.64 -6.32
N GLY A 68 4.21 -12.90 -5.97
CA GLY A 68 3.67 -13.52 -4.76
C GLY A 68 4.12 -12.80 -3.48
N GLN A 69 5.41 -12.46 -3.41
CA GLN A 69 5.97 -11.71 -2.28
C GLN A 69 5.39 -10.30 -2.20
N LEU A 70 5.35 -9.56 -3.32
CA LEU A 70 4.79 -8.21 -3.41
C LEU A 70 3.33 -8.18 -2.94
N THR A 71 2.53 -9.16 -3.37
CA THR A 71 1.13 -9.29 -2.96
C THR A 71 0.99 -9.52 -1.46
N SER A 72 1.87 -10.34 -0.87
CA SER A 72 1.89 -10.58 0.57
C SER A 72 2.24 -9.31 1.35
N GLU A 73 3.30 -8.59 0.95
CA GLU A 73 3.70 -7.36 1.62
C GLU A 73 2.67 -6.24 1.46
N ALA A 74 2.09 -6.07 0.28
CA ALA A 74 1.01 -5.11 0.07
C ALA A 74 -0.21 -5.38 0.99
N LYS A 75 -0.56 -6.66 1.21
CA LYS A 75 -1.63 -7.04 2.15
C LYS A 75 -1.26 -6.68 3.60
N LYS A 76 -0.02 -6.91 4.01
CA LYS A 76 0.47 -6.54 5.35
C LYS A 76 0.46 -5.03 5.55
N LEU A 77 0.97 -4.27 4.59
CA LEU A 77 0.96 -2.81 4.61
C LEU A 77 -0.47 -2.28 4.71
N HIS A 78 -1.38 -2.79 3.87
CA HIS A 78 -2.79 -2.41 3.91
C HIS A 78 -3.44 -2.72 5.28
N ALA A 79 -3.15 -3.87 5.87
CA ALA A 79 -3.66 -4.21 7.21
C ALA A 79 -3.15 -3.24 8.28
N THR A 80 -1.86 -2.88 8.21
CA THR A 80 -1.22 -1.93 9.13
C THR A 80 -1.84 -0.54 9.00
N LEU A 81 -1.96 -0.01 7.77
CA LEU A 81 -2.60 1.28 7.51
C LEU A 81 -4.06 1.32 7.98
N LYS A 82 -4.79 0.21 7.82
CA LYS A 82 -6.17 0.10 8.30
C LYS A 82 -6.25 0.18 9.83
N GLU A 83 -5.32 -0.47 10.53
CA GLU A 83 -5.22 -0.41 11.98
C GLU A 83 -4.91 1.01 12.46
N ASP A 84 -3.89 1.65 11.87
CA ASP A 84 -3.48 3.02 12.20
C ASP A 84 -4.62 4.02 11.97
N LEU A 85 -5.33 3.93 10.85
CA LEU A 85 -6.51 4.75 10.59
C LEU A 85 -7.63 4.49 11.60
N GLY A 86 -7.81 3.23 12.01
CA GLY A 86 -8.76 2.87 13.05
C GLY A 86 -8.40 3.50 14.40
N GLN A 87 -7.11 3.48 14.75
CA GLN A 87 -6.60 4.04 15.99
C GLN A 87 -6.70 5.58 15.99
N ALA A 88 -6.26 6.24 14.91
CA ALA A 88 -6.38 7.69 14.75
C ALA A 88 -7.84 8.17 14.87
N LYS A 89 -8.81 7.41 14.33
CA LYS A 89 -10.24 7.70 14.49
C LYS A 89 -10.69 7.60 15.95
N LYS A 90 -10.28 6.55 16.67
CA LYS A 90 -10.59 6.39 18.11
C LYS A 90 -10.01 7.54 18.92
N ASP A 91 -8.76 7.91 18.65
CA ASP A 91 -8.11 9.00 19.37
C ASP A 91 -8.75 10.35 19.05
N GLY A 92 -9.17 10.58 17.80
CA GLY A 92 -9.99 11.75 17.43
C GLY A 92 -11.32 11.82 18.18
N VAL A 93 -12.00 10.69 18.40
CA VAL A 93 -13.21 10.63 19.24
C VAL A 93 -12.89 10.96 20.70
N ARG A 94 -11.81 10.39 21.26
CA ARG A 94 -11.38 10.66 22.64
C ARG A 94 -11.04 12.14 22.85
N CYS A 95 -10.25 12.73 21.96
CA CYS A 95 -9.89 14.15 22.01
C CYS A 95 -11.13 15.05 21.94
N ARG A 96 -12.11 14.74 21.08
CA ARG A 96 -13.39 15.46 21.06
C ARG A 96 -14.18 15.30 22.35
N GLY A 97 -14.19 14.11 22.94
CA GLY A 97 -14.82 13.85 24.25
C GLY A 97 -14.20 14.70 25.36
N TYR A 98 -12.86 14.72 25.46
CA TYR A 98 -12.17 15.56 26.43
C TYR A 98 -12.40 17.05 26.18
N LEU A 99 -12.38 17.50 24.92
CA LEU A 99 -12.71 18.89 24.59
C LEU A 99 -14.15 19.26 25.00
N GLY A 100 -15.10 18.34 24.84
CA GLY A 100 -16.49 18.52 25.27
C GLY A 100 -16.65 18.64 26.79
N VAL A 101 -15.85 17.90 27.56
CA VAL A 101 -15.81 18.00 29.04
C VAL A 101 -15.09 19.28 29.47
N ALA A 102 -13.96 19.61 28.85
CA ALA A 102 -13.15 20.78 29.19
C ALA A 102 -13.84 22.11 28.83
N LYS A 103 -14.68 22.14 27.79
CA LYS A 103 -15.49 23.32 27.44
C LYS A 103 -16.66 23.57 28.39
N GLY A 104 -16.88 22.70 29.38
CA GLY A 104 -18.02 22.75 30.27
C GLY A 104 -19.29 22.44 29.50
N THR A 105 -19.89 21.28 29.75
CA THR A 105 -21.26 21.04 29.31
C THR A 105 -22.11 22.22 29.82
N PRO A 106 -22.82 22.99 28.97
CA PRO A 106 -23.68 24.05 29.47
C PRO A 106 -24.65 23.38 30.44
N LEU A 107 -24.63 23.82 31.70
CA LEU A 107 -25.56 23.38 32.73
C LEU A 107 -26.95 23.44 32.11
N ILE A 108 -27.56 22.27 31.90
CA ILE A 108 -28.95 22.17 31.48
C ILE A 108 -29.72 23.05 32.47
N LYS A 109 -30.20 24.21 32.03
CA LYS A 109 -31.08 25.07 32.82
C LYS A 109 -32.35 24.27 33.01
N ASN A 110 -32.41 23.53 34.09
CA ASN A 110 -33.53 22.69 34.46
C ASN A 110 -34.73 23.61 34.68
N ARG A 111 -35.61 23.71 33.68
CA ARG A 111 -36.71 24.69 33.60
C ARG A 111 -37.80 24.47 34.67
N TYR A 112 -37.67 23.42 35.48
CA TYR A 112 -38.72 22.97 36.41
C TYR A 112 -38.33 22.99 37.89
N ILE A 113 -37.15 23.49 38.27
CA ILE A 113 -36.81 23.65 39.70
C ILE A 113 -37.23 25.05 40.15
N HIS A 114 -38.53 25.25 40.39
CA HIS A 114 -38.97 26.34 41.26
C HIS A 114 -38.78 25.88 42.70
N LYS A 115 -37.78 26.48 43.40
CA LYS A 115 -37.66 26.36 44.85
C LYS A 115 -38.94 26.96 45.46
N VAL A 116 -39.76 26.12 46.06
CA VAL A 116 -40.85 26.56 46.94
C VAL A 116 -40.20 26.88 48.27
N GLY A 117 -40.26 28.14 48.66
CA GLY A 117 -39.82 28.69 49.94
C GLY A 117 -40.66 29.90 50.25
#